data_AF-A0A2P5XF82-F1
#
_entry.id   AF-A0A2P5XF82-F1
#
_cell.length_a   1.000
_cell.length_b   1.000
_cell.length_c   1.000
_cell.angle_alpha   90.00
_cell.angle_beta   90.00
_cell.angle_gamma   90.00
#
_symmetry.space_group_name_H-M   'P 1'
#
loop_
_entity.id
_entity.type
_entity.pdbx_description
1 polymer ?
#
loop_
_entity_poly.entity_id
_entity_poly.type
_entity_poly.pdbx_seq_one_letter_code
_entity_poly.pdbx_strand_id
1 'polypeptide(L)'
;MMVPPWLESLLSTAFFTICSRHRDTPRNECNMYCLDCMDDAFCFYCRSSRHKDHLVIQIRRSSYHDVVRVAEIQKVLDISGVQTYVINSAREPFGSLSFLFFGLQG
;
A
#
# COMPACT_ATOMS: atom_id res chain seq x y z
N MET A 1 -0.52 23.43 -1.55
CA MET A 1 -0.39 22.07 -2.10
C MET A 1 -1.64 21.31 -1.66
N MET A 2 -2.48 20.86 -2.58
CA MET A 2 -3.72 20.15 -2.22
C MET A 2 -3.35 18.70 -1.91
N VAL A 3 -3.65 18.24 -0.70
CA VAL A 3 -3.44 16.84 -0.30
C VAL A 3 -4.50 16.00 -1.03
N PRO A 4 -4.12 14.89 -1.71
CA PRO A 4 -5.10 14.04 -2.34
C PRO A 4 -6.04 13.41 -1.30
N PRO A 5 -7.36 13.36 -1.55
CA PRO A 5 -8.34 12.86 -0.58
C PRO A 5 -8.11 11.39 -0.19
N TRP A 6 -7.55 10.59 -1.09
CA TRP A 6 -7.21 9.19 -0.81
C TRP A 6 -6.05 9.04 0.18
N LEU A 7 -5.22 10.06 0.40
CA LEU A 7 -4.01 9.93 1.23
C LEU A 7 -4.37 9.78 2.71
N GLU A 8 -5.30 10.60 3.21
CA GLU A 8 -5.75 10.50 4.60
C GLU A 8 -6.50 9.18 4.87
N SER A 9 -7.33 8.74 3.92
CA SER A 9 -8.02 7.45 4.00
C SER A 9 -7.02 6.29 3.96
N LEU A 10 -6.02 6.32 3.07
CA LEU A 10 -4.94 5.33 3.02
C LEU A 10 -4.18 5.23 4.36
N LEU A 11 -3.83 6.37 4.96
CA LEU A 11 -3.08 6.43 6.22
C LEU A 11 -3.86 5.94 7.44
N SER A 12 -5.19 6.05 7.40
CA SER A 12 -6.08 5.62 8.50
C SER A 12 -6.64 4.20 8.30
N THR A 13 -6.44 3.60 7.14
CA THR A 13 -6.93 2.27 6.81
C THR A 13 -6.20 1.19 7.60
N ALA A 14 -6.95 0.25 8.18
CA ALA A 14 -6.39 -0.94 8.80
C ALA A 14 -6.04 -2.02 7.77
N PHE A 15 -4.76 -2.33 7.63
CA PHE A 15 -4.27 -3.40 6.74
C PHE A 15 -4.01 -4.71 7.47
N PHE A 16 -3.82 -5.78 6.68
CA PHE A 16 -3.47 -7.14 7.11
C PHE A 16 -4.54 -7.80 8.01
N THR A 17 -5.79 -7.38 7.83
CA THR A 17 -6.96 -8.10 8.35
C THR A 17 -7.32 -9.26 7.42
N ILE A 18 -8.12 -10.20 7.91
CA ILE A 18 -8.61 -11.31 7.09
C ILE A 18 -9.86 -10.88 6.34
N CYS A 19 -9.89 -11.07 5.03
CA CYS A 19 -11.05 -10.77 4.21
C CYS A 19 -12.27 -11.59 4.64
N SER A 20 -13.37 -10.91 4.91
CA SER A 20 -14.65 -11.53 5.31
C SER A 20 -15.25 -12.43 4.23
N ARG A 21 -15.06 -12.10 2.95
CA ARG A 21 -15.64 -12.84 1.81
C ARG A 21 -14.80 -14.04 1.36
N HIS A 22 -13.50 -13.98 1.59
CA HIS A 22 -12.53 -14.95 1.06
C HIS A 22 -11.75 -15.65 2.19
N ARG A 23 -12.35 -15.76 3.37
CA ARG A 23 -11.68 -16.20 4.61
C ARG A 23 -10.97 -17.55 4.48
N ASP A 24 -11.54 -18.50 3.75
CA ASP A 24 -11.01 -19.86 3.65
C ASP A 24 -10.09 -20.09 2.44
N THR A 25 -9.69 -19.01 1.76
CA THR A 25 -8.83 -19.07 0.58
C THR A 25 -7.41 -18.62 0.91
N PRO A 26 -6.38 -19.13 0.21
CA PRO A 26 -5.04 -18.59 0.32
C PRO A 26 -5.00 -17.15 -0.24
N ARG A 27 -4.19 -16.24 0.32
CA ARG A 27 -4.13 -14.81 -0.07
C ARG A 27 -5.41 -14.01 0.24
N ASN A 28 -6.07 -14.39 1.32
CA ASN A 28 -7.23 -13.72 1.91
C ASN A 28 -6.89 -12.46 2.72
N GLU A 29 -5.61 -12.16 2.90
CA GLU A 29 -5.16 -10.99 3.65
C GLU A 29 -5.50 -9.68 2.91
N CYS A 30 -6.07 -8.72 3.64
CA CYS A 30 -6.42 -7.40 3.14
C CYS A 30 -5.19 -6.47 3.16
N ASN A 31 -4.41 -6.48 2.09
CA ASN A 31 -3.19 -5.69 1.94
C ASN A 31 -3.19 -4.80 0.69
N MET A 32 -4.36 -4.57 0.11
CA MET A 32 -4.55 -3.69 -1.05
C MET A 32 -5.52 -2.57 -0.70
N TYR A 33 -5.32 -1.40 -1.31
CA TYR A 33 -6.15 -0.21 -1.16
C TYR A 33 -6.47 0.38 -2.53
N CYS A 34 -7.69 0.86 -2.72
CA CYS A 34 -8.18 1.34 -4.01
C CYS A 34 -8.32 2.86 -3.95
N LEU A 35 -7.56 3.57 -4.79
CA LEU A 35 -7.56 5.04 -4.83
C LEU A 35 -8.88 5.60 -5.36
N ASP A 36 -9.56 4.87 -6.25
CA ASP A 36 -10.83 5.31 -6.83
C ASP A 36 -12.01 5.13 -5.87
N CYS A 37 -12.01 4.06 -5.07
CA CYS A 37 -13.08 3.77 -4.12
C CYS A 37 -12.87 4.47 -2.76
N MET A 38 -11.62 4.58 -2.32
CA MET A 38 -11.25 5.09 -1.00
C MET A 38 -11.93 4.35 0.18
N ASP A 39 -12.24 3.06 -0.04
CA ASP A 39 -12.84 2.14 0.94
C ASP A 39 -11.76 1.42 1.78
N ASP A 40 -12.22 0.54 2.69
CA ASP A 40 -11.37 -0.36 3.47
C ASP A 40 -10.41 -1.22 2.63
N ALA A 41 -9.34 -1.68 3.27
CA ALA A 41 -8.39 -2.62 2.69
C ALA A 41 -9.06 -3.92 2.22
N PHE A 42 -8.57 -4.48 1.12
CA PHE A 42 -9.12 -5.69 0.51
C PHE A 42 -8.05 -6.67 0.06
N CYS A 43 -8.47 -7.91 -0.21
CA CYS A 43 -7.58 -9.01 -0.59
C CYS A 43 -7.41 -9.18 -2.10
N PHE A 44 -6.52 -10.09 -2.48
CA PHE A 44 -6.22 -10.39 -3.89
C PHE A 44 -7.45 -10.74 -4.75
N TYR A 45 -8.42 -11.48 -4.21
CA TYR A 45 -9.62 -11.86 -4.98
C TYR A 45 -10.63 -10.71 -5.11
N CYS A 46 -10.73 -9.85 -4.11
CA CYS A 46 -11.53 -8.63 -4.19
C CYS A 46 -11.01 -7.71 -5.30
N ARG A 47 -9.68 -7.64 -5.51
CA ARG A 47 -9.09 -6.92 -6.63
C ARG A 47 -9.68 -7.35 -7.97
N SER A 48 -9.69 -8.66 -8.22
CA SER A 48 -10.12 -9.21 -9.50
C SER A 48 -11.63 -9.10 -9.75
N SER A 49 -12.43 -9.13 -8.68
CA SER A 49 -13.90 -9.13 -8.76
C SER A 49 -14.52 -7.74 -8.73
N ARG A 50 -13.92 -6.78 -8.00
CA ARG A 50 -14.51 -5.45 -7.75
C ARG A 50 -13.64 -4.27 -8.18
N HIS A 51 -12.34 -4.49 -8.38
CA HIS A 51 -11.36 -3.42 -8.64
C HIS A 51 -10.47 -3.74 -9.85
N LYS A 52 -11.03 -4.40 -10.87
CA LYS A 52 -10.27 -4.89 -12.04
C LYS A 52 -9.61 -3.75 -12.80
N ASP A 53 -10.30 -2.61 -12.89
CA ASP A 53 -9.90 -1.45 -13.71
C ASP A 53 -9.61 -0.21 -12.85
N HIS A 54 -9.39 -0.39 -11.55
CA HIS A 54 -9.13 0.70 -10.61
C HIS A 54 -7.63 0.83 -10.30
N LEU A 55 -7.23 2.02 -9.87
CA LEU A 55 -5.90 2.29 -9.32
C LEU A 55 -5.80 1.72 -7.92
N VAL A 56 -4.93 0.72 -7.78
CA VAL A 56 -4.76 -0.04 -6.53
C VAL A 56 -3.32 0.05 -6.07
N ILE A 57 -3.14 0.38 -4.79
CA ILE A 57 -1.87 0.31 -4.08
C ILE A 57 -1.81 -0.99 -3.29
N GLN A 58 -0.68 -1.67 -3.33
CA GLN A 58 -0.40 -2.81 -2.47
C GLN A 58 0.53 -2.41 -1.32
N ILE A 59 0.02 -2.54 -0.10
CA ILE A 59 0.76 -2.35 1.14
C ILE A 59 1.46 -3.65 1.53
N ARG A 60 2.66 -3.52 2.08
CA ARG A 60 3.51 -4.62 2.56
C ARG A 60 3.91 -4.34 4.00
N ARG A 61 4.21 -5.38 4.76
CA ARG A 61 4.77 -5.22 6.11
C ARG A 61 6.28 -5.37 6.07
N SER A 62 6.97 -4.40 6.67
CA SER A 62 8.40 -4.48 6.97
C SER A 62 8.59 -4.25 8.45
N SER A 63 9.03 -5.30 9.16
CA SER A 63 9.10 -5.33 10.64
C SER A 63 7.75 -4.98 11.28
N TYR A 64 7.56 -3.72 11.68
CA TYR A 64 6.36 -3.21 12.35
C TYR A 64 5.68 -2.06 11.60
N HIS A 65 6.12 -1.77 10.39
CA HIS A 65 5.58 -0.66 9.61
C HIS A 65 4.99 -1.13 8.30
N ASP A 66 3.94 -0.42 7.90
CA ASP A 66 3.29 -0.57 6.62
C ASP A 66 4.08 0.23 5.58
N VAL A 67 4.44 -0.44 4.49
CA VAL A 67 5.29 0.11 3.43
C VAL A 67 4.69 -0.06 2.04
N VAL A 68 4.97 0.90 1.17
CA VAL A 68 4.68 0.82 -0.27
C VAL A 68 5.96 0.94 -1.08
N ARG A 69 5.99 0.31 -2.26
CA ARG A 69 7.08 0.50 -3.21
C ARG A 69 7.03 1.92 -3.78
N VAL A 70 8.19 2.59 -3.81
CA VAL A 70 8.32 3.93 -4.40
C VAL A 70 7.80 3.97 -5.85
N ALA A 71 8.16 2.96 -6.65
CA ALA A 71 7.73 2.88 -8.05
C ALA A 71 6.20 2.76 -8.24
N GLU A 72 5.45 2.29 -7.23
CA GLU A 72 4.00 2.20 -7.30
C GLU A 72 3.35 3.54 -6.94
N ILE A 73 3.76 4.15 -5.83
CA ILE A 73 3.18 5.42 -5.36
C ILE A 73 3.56 6.60 -6.25
N GLN A 74 4.74 6.59 -6.87
CA GLN A 74 5.17 7.62 -7.83
C GLN A 74 4.27 7.76 -9.05
N LYS A 75 3.50 6.72 -9.39
CA LYS A 75 2.55 6.76 -10.52
C LYS A 75 1.36 7.68 -10.25
N VAL A 76 1.08 7.94 -8.98
CA VAL A 76 -0.16 8.61 -8.53
C VAL A 76 0.09 9.80 -7.60
N LEU A 77 1.33 9.97 -7.11
CA LEU A 77 1.73 11.05 -6.22
C LEU A 77 3.15 11.50 -6.55
N ASP A 78 3.35 12.81 -6.68
CA ASP A 78 4.70 13.36 -6.65
C ASP A 78 5.26 13.30 -5.24
N ILE A 79 6.28 12.45 -5.05
CA ILE A 79 6.96 12.25 -3.78
C ILE A 79 8.31 12.97 -3.70
N SER A 80 8.61 13.89 -4.63
CA SER A 80 9.86 14.65 -4.67
C SER A 80 10.18 15.40 -3.37
N GLY A 81 9.15 15.81 -2.61
CA GLY A 81 9.26 16.48 -1.32
C GLY A 81 8.95 15.61 -0.09
N VAL A 82 8.64 14.32 -0.27
CA VAL A 82 8.37 13.40 0.84
C VAL A 82 9.69 12.82 1.33
N GLN A 83 9.93 12.85 2.64
CA GLN A 83 11.12 12.25 3.24
C GLN A 83 11.05 10.72 3.10
N THR A 84 11.59 10.22 1.99
CA THR A 84 11.66 8.78 1.71
C THR A 84 12.71 8.17 2.65
N TYR A 85 12.30 7.39 3.64
CA TYR A 85 13.24 6.57 4.40
C TYR A 85 13.80 5.48 3.48
N VAL A 86 15.01 5.71 2.96
CA VAL A 86 15.77 4.69 2.25
C VAL A 86 16.27 3.67 3.28
N ILE A 87 15.60 2.52 3.39
CA ILE A 87 16.16 1.38 4.11
C ILE A 87 17.21 0.73 3.20
N ASN A 88 18.47 1.10 3.40
CA ASN A 88 19.59 0.33 2.87
C ASN A 88 19.88 -0.85 3.80
N SER A 89 19.60 -2.09 3.38
CA SER A 89 20.37 -3.29 3.76
C SER A 89 19.95 -4.53 2.95
N ALA A 90 19.98 -4.43 1.63
CA ALA A 90 20.18 -5.61 0.78
C ALA A 90 21.05 -5.19 -0.41
N ARG A 91 22.37 -5.37 -0.27
CA ARG A 91 23.28 -5.40 -1.42
C ARG A 91 23.07 -6.77 -2.08
N GLU A 92 22.12 -6.84 -2.99
CA GLU A 92 22.08 -7.89 -4.01
C GLU A 92 22.35 -7.23 -5.37
N PRO A 93 22.92 -7.92 -6.37
CA PRO A 93 23.59 -7.28 -7.53
C PRO A 93 22.68 -6.52 -8.51
N PHE A 94 21.40 -6.31 -8.20
CA PHE A 94 20.41 -5.73 -9.11
C PHE A 94 19.39 -4.85 -8.36
N GLY A 95 19.75 -3.58 -8.15
CA GLY A 95 18.79 -2.49 -7.91
C GLY A 95 18.28 -2.30 -6.47
N SER A 96 18.42 -1.08 -5.95
CA SER A 96 17.87 -0.64 -4.66
C SER A 96 16.34 -0.77 -4.65
N LEU A 97 15.78 -1.57 -3.73
CA LEU A 97 14.32 -1.58 -3.48
C LEU A 97 13.98 -0.45 -2.52
N SER A 98 13.57 0.70 -3.05
CA SER A 98 13.10 1.84 -2.23
C SER A 98 11.64 1.65 -1.82
N PHE A 99 11.38 1.76 -0.52
CA PHE A 99 10.04 1.71 0.08
C PHE A 99 9.74 3.03 0.81
N LEU A 100 8.46 3.41 0.90
CA LEU A 100 8.00 4.47 1.80
C LEU A 100 7.29 3.86 2.99
N PHE A 101 7.60 4.31 4.20
CA PHE A 101 6.82 3.99 5.39
C PHE A 101 5.58 4.88 5.44
N PHE A 102 4.42 4.25 5.60
CA PHE A 102 3.19 4.93 5.96
C PHE A 102 3.00 4.76 7.46
N GLY A 103 3.20 5.83 8.22
CA GLY A 103 2.99 5.83 9.67
C GLY A 103 3.75 6.92 10.39
N LEU A 104 3.04 8.01 10.72
CA LEU A 104 3.29 8.75 11.96
C LEU A 104 3.00 7.76 13.09
N GLN A 105 4.05 7.26 13.75
CA GLN A 105 3.88 6.63 15.05
C GLN A 105 3.81 7.77 16.07
N GLY A 106 2.63 7.94 16.67
CA GLY A 106 2.53 8.57 18.00
C GLY A 106 3.21 7.71 19.05
#